data_AF-A0A2D8A7D5-F1
#
_entry.id   AF-A0A2D8A7D5-F1
#
_cell.length_a   1.000
_cell.length_b   1.000
_cell.length_c   1.000
_cell.angle_alpha   90.00
_cell.angle_beta   90.00
_cell.angle_gamma   90.00
#
_symmetry.space_group_name_H-M   'P 1'
#
loop_
_entity.id
_entity.type
_entity.pdbx_description
1 polymer ?
#
loop_
_entity_poly.entity_id
_entity_poly.type
_entity_poly.pdbx_seq_one_letter_code
_entity_poly.pdbx_strand_id
1 'polypeptide(L)'
;MSELTSQKTKAPCKKRFLEVRKPVSRRQKIISGVGVWAVFFAVWYISTHAGWVNKLLVPAPEQVFGSLYELIAERGFITDIGISIARVIGAFLMACVVAVPLGILMGTFPAIEAVFAPFVSAWRYLPAPSFIPILLMWFGTGEA
;
A
#
# COMPACT_ATOMS: atom_id res chain seq x y z
N MET A 1 -17.31 57.06 -48.76
CA MET A 1 -18.74 56.89 -48.37
C MET A 1 -19.09 55.47 -48.78
N SER A 2 -19.07 54.43 -47.96
CA SER A 2 -19.14 54.21 -46.51
C SER A 2 -18.40 52.88 -46.29
N GLU A 3 -17.38 52.81 -45.44
CA GLU A 3 -17.57 52.42 -44.03
C GLU A 3 -18.14 51.01 -43.84
N LEU A 4 -17.38 50.20 -43.09
CA LEU A 4 -17.86 49.19 -42.14
C LEU A 4 -18.37 47.88 -42.79
N THR A 5 -17.82 46.69 -42.57
CA THR A 5 -17.45 46.09 -41.27
C THR A 5 -16.87 44.69 -41.58
N SER A 6 -15.62 44.41 -41.25
CA SER A 6 -15.26 43.74 -39.98
C SER A 6 -16.13 42.51 -39.65
N GLN A 7 -15.98 41.43 -40.42
CA GLN A 7 -16.41 40.10 -40.01
C GLN A 7 -15.18 39.35 -39.44
N LYS A 8 -14.82 39.71 -38.21
CA LYS A 8 -13.89 38.94 -37.40
C LYS A 8 -14.66 37.77 -36.80
N THR A 9 -14.76 36.68 -37.54
CA THR A 9 -15.36 35.43 -37.05
C THR A 9 -14.48 34.88 -35.93
N LYS A 10 -14.88 35.13 -34.67
CA LYS A 10 -14.26 34.50 -33.49
C LYS A 10 -14.51 33.00 -33.59
N ALA A 11 -13.49 32.23 -33.95
CA ALA A 11 -13.50 30.78 -33.83
C ALA A 11 -13.81 30.41 -32.35
N PRO A 12 -14.71 29.44 -32.09
CA PRO A 12 -14.97 29.02 -30.73
C PRO A 12 -13.71 28.38 -30.15
N CYS A 13 -13.13 29.03 -29.14
CA CYS A 13 -11.98 28.55 -28.39
C CYS A 13 -12.33 27.18 -27.79
N LYS A 14 -11.88 26.11 -28.44
CA LYS A 14 -12.04 24.72 -28.02
C LYS A 14 -11.31 24.59 -26.68
N LYS A 15 -12.05 24.40 -25.58
CA LYS A 15 -11.45 24.24 -24.24
C LYS A 15 -10.48 23.07 -24.27
N ARG A 16 -9.18 23.39 -24.30
CA ARG A 16 -8.10 22.41 -24.41
C ARG A 16 -7.98 21.76 -23.04
N PHE A 17 -8.53 20.55 -22.91
CA PHE A 17 -8.58 19.78 -21.66
C PHE A 17 -7.19 19.54 -21.02
N LEU A 18 -6.12 19.73 -21.81
CA LEU A 18 -4.72 19.57 -21.43
C LEU A 18 -3.96 20.91 -21.44
N GLU A 19 -4.45 21.90 -20.69
CA GLU A 19 -3.67 23.11 -20.39
C GLU A 19 -2.86 22.92 -19.10
N VAL A 20 -1.55 23.04 -19.24
CA VAL A 20 -0.57 22.90 -18.16
C VAL A 20 -0.79 23.98 -17.10
N ARG A 21 -0.98 23.59 -15.83
CA ARG A 21 -1.13 24.45 -14.62
C ARG A 21 -2.46 25.20 -14.40
N LYS A 22 -3.61 24.72 -14.89
CA LYS A 22 -4.91 25.22 -14.38
C LYS A 22 -5.35 24.48 -13.11
N PRO A 23 -5.84 25.18 -12.07
CA PRO A 23 -6.43 24.51 -10.91
C PRO A 23 -7.68 23.75 -11.34
N VAL A 24 -7.64 22.42 -11.19
CA VAL A 24 -8.77 21.53 -11.48
C VAL A 24 -9.88 21.83 -10.46
N SER A 25 -11.10 22.09 -10.95
CA SER A 25 -12.26 22.37 -10.10
C SER A 25 -12.53 21.19 -9.14
N ARG A 26 -13.06 21.47 -7.93
CA ARG A 26 -13.39 20.42 -6.93
C ARG A 26 -14.26 19.31 -7.53
N ARG A 27 -15.23 19.67 -8.39
CA ARG A 27 -16.09 18.71 -9.10
C ARG A 27 -15.28 17.82 -10.04
N GLN A 28 -14.39 18.40 -10.85
CA GLN A 28 -13.57 17.63 -11.78
C GLN A 28 -12.59 16.69 -11.05
N LYS A 29 -12.03 17.09 -9.89
CA LYS A 29 -11.19 16.19 -9.07
C LYS A 29 -11.97 14.98 -8.54
N ILE A 30 -13.18 15.19 -8.05
CA ILE A 30 -14.04 14.11 -7.55
C ILE A 30 -14.44 13.19 -8.71
N ILE A 31 -14.88 13.75 -9.84
CA ILE A 31 -15.27 12.96 -11.02
C ILE A 31 -14.09 12.16 -11.56
N SER A 32 -12.89 12.75 -11.65
CA SER A 32 -11.70 12.01 -12.10
C SER A 32 -11.30 10.93 -11.11
N GLY A 33 -11.36 11.21 -9.81
CA GLY A 33 -11.05 10.23 -8.77
C GLY A 33 -12.00 9.03 -8.79
N VAL A 34 -13.32 9.31 -8.74
CA VAL A 34 -14.35 8.27 -8.82
C VAL A 34 -14.30 7.54 -10.15
N GLY A 35 -14.08 8.26 -11.26
CA GLY A 35 -14.01 7.69 -12.60
C GLY A 35 -12.88 6.67 -12.75
N VAL A 36 -11.69 6.94 -12.20
CA VAL A 36 -10.57 6.00 -12.23
C VAL A 36 -10.91 4.72 -11.46
N TRP A 37 -11.47 4.84 -10.26
CA TRP A 37 -11.88 3.67 -9.46
C TRP A 37 -13.02 2.88 -10.12
N ALA A 38 -14.00 3.57 -10.70
CA ALA A 38 -15.10 2.93 -11.42
C ALA A 38 -14.58 2.14 -12.63
N VAL A 39 -13.67 2.72 -13.42
CA VAL A 39 -13.03 2.01 -14.54
C VAL A 39 -12.23 0.81 -14.05
N PHE A 40 -11.47 0.94 -12.96
CA PHE A 40 -10.73 -0.18 -12.37
C PHE A 40 -11.65 -1.35 -11.98
N PHE A 41 -12.71 -1.09 -11.22
CA PHE A 41 -13.66 -2.13 -10.82
C PHE A 41 -14.45 -2.70 -12.00
N ALA A 42 -14.80 -1.88 -13.00
CA ALA A 42 -15.46 -2.36 -14.20
C ALA A 42 -14.56 -3.32 -14.99
N VAL A 43 -13.29 -2.98 -15.18
CA VAL A 43 -12.32 -3.86 -15.85
C VAL A 43 -12.14 -5.17 -15.09
N TRP A 44 -12.03 -5.12 -13.76
CA TRP A 44 -11.90 -6.31 -12.92
C TRP A 44 -13.15 -7.20 -12.95
N TYR A 45 -14.34 -6.61 -12.86
CA TYR A 45 -15.60 -7.34 -12.94
C TYR A 45 -15.77 -8.00 -14.31
N ILE A 46 -15.52 -7.25 -15.39
CA ILE A 46 -15.62 -7.77 -16.76
C ILE A 46 -14.59 -8.87 -17.00
N SER A 47 -13.33 -8.67 -16.60
CA SER A 47 -12.27 -9.66 -16.87
C SER A 47 -12.53 -11.00 -16.18
N THR A 48 -13.08 -10.97 -14.96
CA THR A 48 -13.43 -12.18 -14.19
C THR A 48 -14.68 -12.89 -14.73
N HIS A 49 -15.71 -12.13 -15.15
CA HIS A 49 -16.94 -12.71 -15.70
C HIS A 49 -16.80 -13.18 -17.16
N ALA A 50 -15.99 -12.49 -17.95
CA ALA A 50 -15.68 -12.88 -19.32
C ALA A 50 -14.70 -14.08 -19.41
N GLY A 51 -14.18 -14.54 -18.27
CA GLY A 51 -13.27 -15.69 -18.21
C GLY A 51 -11.87 -15.39 -18.73
N TRP A 52 -11.47 -14.12 -18.80
CA TRP A 52 -10.13 -13.71 -19.28
C TRP A 52 -9.02 -14.02 -18.27
N VAL A 53 -9.38 -14.25 -17.01
CA VAL A 53 -8.45 -14.52 -15.90
C VAL A 53 -8.86 -15.80 -15.16
N ASN A 54 -7.87 -16.46 -14.56
CA ASN A 54 -8.12 -17.64 -13.72
C ASN A 54 -8.80 -17.21 -12.41
N LYS A 55 -10.02 -17.72 -12.18
CA LYS A 55 -10.83 -17.42 -10.98
C LYS A 55 -10.15 -17.80 -9.67
N LEU A 56 -9.22 -18.77 -9.69
CA LEU A 56 -8.44 -19.16 -8.52
C LEU A 56 -7.38 -18.11 -8.14
N LEU A 57 -6.83 -17.41 -9.13
CA LEU A 57 -5.81 -16.37 -8.91
C LEU A 57 -6.45 -14.99 -8.74
N VAL A 58 -7.54 -14.74 -9.45
CA VAL A 58 -8.26 -13.46 -9.46
C VAL A 58 -9.75 -13.73 -9.28
N PRO A 59 -10.21 -13.88 -8.01
CA PRO A 59 -11.63 -14.01 -7.72
C PRO A 59 -12.39 -12.74 -8.14
N ALA A 60 -13.69 -12.91 -8.42
CA ALA A 60 -14.55 -11.81 -8.78
C ALA A 60 -14.76 -10.86 -7.58
N PRO A 61 -14.92 -9.54 -7.81
CA PRO A 61 -14.96 -8.56 -6.73
C PRO A 61 -16.08 -8.85 -5.71
N GLU A 62 -17.25 -9.33 -6.14
CA GLU A 62 -18.34 -9.70 -5.24
C GLU A 62 -18.00 -10.89 -4.33
N GLN A 63 -17.17 -11.83 -4.79
CA GLN A 63 -16.69 -12.94 -3.97
C GLN A 63 -15.71 -12.43 -2.92
N VAL A 64 -14.84 -11.47 -3.28
CA VAL A 64 -13.90 -10.83 -2.34
C VAL A 64 -14.66 -10.10 -1.23
N PHE A 65 -15.68 -9.30 -1.59
CA PHE A 65 -16.49 -8.61 -0.58
C PHE A 65 -17.33 -9.56 0.27
N GLY A 66 -17.87 -10.63 -0.32
CA GLY A 66 -18.59 -11.68 0.40
C GLY A 66 -17.69 -12.39 1.42
N SER A 67 -16.51 -12.83 1.00
CA SER A 67 -15.53 -13.46 1.89
C SER A 67 -15.04 -12.51 2.98
N LEU A 68 -14.86 -11.23 2.68
CA LEU A 68 -14.49 -10.23 3.69
C LEU A 68 -15.56 -10.10 4.77
N TYR A 69 -16.83 -10.07 4.38
CA TYR A 69 -17.95 -10.05 5.33
C TYR A 69 -17.99 -11.32 6.18
N GLU A 70 -17.88 -12.50 5.56
CA GLU A 70 -17.83 -13.79 6.27
C GLU A 70 -16.68 -13.84 7.29
N LEU A 71 -15.49 -13.39 6.90
CA LEU A 71 -14.32 -13.33 7.78
C LEU A 71 -14.60 -12.46 9.01
N ILE A 72 -15.11 -11.25 8.80
CA ILE A 72 -15.37 -10.28 9.87
C ILE A 72 -16.54 -10.71 10.76
N ALA A 73 -17.65 -11.14 10.17
CA ALA A 73 -18.90 -11.39 10.88
C ALA A 73 -18.97 -12.79 11.53
N GLU A 74 -18.40 -13.81 10.88
CA GLU A 74 -18.62 -15.21 11.25
C GLU A 74 -17.35 -15.89 11.77
N ARG A 75 -16.17 -15.51 11.25
CA ARG A 75 -14.92 -16.21 11.56
C ARG A 75 -14.04 -15.51 12.61
N GLY A 76 -14.54 -14.44 13.24
CA GLY A 76 -13.82 -13.75 14.30
C GLY A 76 -12.52 -13.07 13.84
N PHE A 77 -12.42 -12.67 12.57
CA PHE A 77 -11.22 -12.09 11.96
C PHE A 77 -10.65 -10.87 12.71
N ILE A 78 -11.50 -10.13 13.42
CA ILE A 78 -11.06 -9.01 14.28
C ILE A 78 -10.13 -9.50 15.41
N THR A 79 -10.40 -10.67 15.97
CA THR A 79 -9.54 -11.30 16.97
C THR A 79 -8.19 -11.66 16.37
N ASP A 80 -8.16 -12.20 15.15
CA ASP A 80 -6.92 -12.54 14.44
C ASP A 80 -6.06 -11.30 14.17
N ILE A 81 -6.70 -10.19 13.77
CA ILE A 81 -6.03 -8.89 13.65
C ILE A 81 -5.44 -8.48 15.00
N GLY A 82 -6.21 -8.61 16.07
CA GLY A 82 -5.76 -8.30 17.43
C GLY A 82 -4.54 -9.13 17.85
N ILE A 83 -4.56 -10.44 17.59
CA ILE A 83 -3.43 -11.35 17.86
C ILE A 83 -2.20 -10.96 17.05
N SER A 84 -2.39 -10.62 15.76
CA SER A 84 -1.29 -10.17 14.89
C SER A 84 -0.64 -8.90 15.42
N ILE A 85 -1.45 -7.90 15.79
CA ILE A 85 -0.98 -6.63 16.38
C ILE A 85 -0.26 -6.90 17.70
N ALA A 86 -0.87 -7.69 18.61
CA ALA A 86 -0.28 -8.02 19.90
C ALA A 86 1.08 -8.71 19.74
N ARG A 87 1.22 -9.61 18.76
CA ARG A 87 2.48 -10.28 18.43
C ARG A 87 3.56 -9.28 17.98
N VAL A 88 3.22 -8.36 17.08
CA VAL A 88 4.15 -7.34 16.59
C VAL A 88 4.60 -6.41 17.72
N ILE A 89 3.66 -5.94 18.54
CA ILE A 89 3.96 -5.08 19.69
C ILE A 89 4.81 -5.84 20.72
N GLY A 90 4.46 -7.08 21.04
CA GLY A 90 5.25 -7.91 21.95
C GLY A 90 6.69 -8.10 21.47
N ALA A 91 6.87 -8.44 20.19
CA ALA A 91 8.19 -8.58 19.59
C ALA A 91 8.98 -7.25 19.60
N PHE A 92 8.32 -6.13 19.28
CA PHE A 92 8.92 -4.81 19.32
C PHE A 92 9.40 -4.43 20.73
N LEU A 93 8.56 -4.64 21.75
CA LEU A 93 8.91 -4.32 23.13
C LEU A 93 10.09 -5.19 23.62
N MET A 94 10.08 -6.48 23.32
CA MET A 94 11.21 -7.36 23.63
C MET A 94 12.50 -6.91 22.92
N ALA A 95 12.40 -6.49 21.66
CA ALA A 95 13.54 -5.93 20.93
C ALA A 95 14.03 -4.63 21.58
N CYS A 96 13.14 -3.73 21.99
CA CYS A 96 13.50 -2.47 22.65
C CYS A 96 14.28 -2.69 23.95
N VAL A 97 13.92 -3.71 24.75
CA VAL A 97 14.63 -4.04 26.00
C VAL A 97 16.13 -4.29 25.77
N VAL A 98 16.52 -4.79 24.60
CA VAL A 98 17.93 -5.05 24.26
C VAL A 98 18.52 -3.93 23.41
N ALA A 99 17.82 -3.54 22.35
CA ALA A 99 18.33 -2.61 21.35
C ALA A 99 18.48 -1.19 21.90
N VAL A 100 17.58 -0.73 22.77
CA VAL A 100 17.64 0.64 23.32
C VAL A 100 18.83 0.79 24.28
N PRO A 101 19.03 -0.08 25.29
CA PRO A 101 20.22 0.01 26.13
C PRO A 101 21.51 -0.12 25.34
N LEU A 102 21.59 -1.05 24.38
CA LEU A 102 22.77 -1.21 23.54
C LEU A 102 23.05 0.05 22.71
N GLY A 103 22.01 0.65 22.13
CA GLY A 103 22.12 1.91 21.37
C GLY A 103 22.60 3.07 22.24
N ILE A 104 22.09 3.20 23.47
CA ILE A 104 22.54 4.21 24.43
C ILE A 104 24.01 3.98 24.80
N LEU A 105 24.40 2.73 25.06
CA LEU A 105 25.79 2.37 25.37
C LEU A 105 26.74 2.69 24.22
N MET A 106 26.37 2.35 22.98
CA MET A 106 27.16 2.71 21.80
C MET A 106 27.27 4.23 21.62
N GLY A 107 26.17 4.98 21.83
CA GLY A 107 26.19 6.44 21.72
C GLY A 107 26.97 7.16 22.83
N THR A 108 27.18 6.50 23.98
CA THR A 108 27.90 7.10 25.13
C THR A 108 29.38 6.71 25.14
N PHE A 109 29.73 5.49 24.72
CA PHE A 109 31.07 4.93 24.85
C PHE A 109 31.65 4.55 23.47
N PRO A 110 32.64 5.31 22.95
CA PRO A 110 33.26 5.03 21.64
C PRO A 110 33.87 3.63 21.53
N ALA A 111 34.32 3.04 22.66
CA ALA A 111 34.84 1.68 22.68
C ALA A 111 33.76 0.63 22.37
N ILE A 112 32.53 0.82 22.89
CA ILE A 112 31.41 -0.09 22.63
C ILE A 112 30.94 0.09 21.18
N GLU A 113 30.86 1.34 20.70
CA GLU A 113 30.56 1.63 19.30
C GLU A 113 31.53 0.91 18.36
N ALA A 114 32.84 1.01 18.59
CA ALA A 114 33.86 0.40 17.73
C ALA A 114 33.70 -1.13 17.61
N VAL A 115 33.27 -1.81 18.67
CA VAL A 115 33.05 -3.27 18.67
C VAL A 115 31.77 -3.65 17.94
N PHE A 116 30.66 -2.95 18.19
CA PHE A 116 29.35 -3.33 17.67
C PHE A 116 29.00 -2.71 16.32
N ALA A 117 29.65 -1.61 15.91
CA ALA A 117 29.43 -0.94 14.64
C ALA A 117 29.45 -1.87 13.41
N PRO A 118 30.46 -2.75 13.21
CA PRO A 118 30.47 -3.65 12.06
C PRO A 118 29.28 -4.62 12.07
N PHE A 119 28.95 -5.18 13.24
CA PHE A 119 27.80 -6.09 13.39
C PHE A 119 26.48 -5.38 13.08
N VAL A 120 26.22 -4.24 13.75
CA VAL A 120 24.99 -3.45 13.54
C VAL A 120 24.86 -3.00 12.08
N SER A 121 25.98 -2.62 11.45
CA SER A 121 26.00 -2.21 10.05
C SER A 121 25.57 -3.34 9.11
N ALA A 122 25.97 -4.59 9.36
CA ALA A 122 25.58 -5.75 8.57
C ALA A 122 24.07 -6.03 8.69
N TRP A 123 23.54 -6.03 9.92
CA TRP A 123 22.11 -6.28 10.17
C TRP A 123 21.19 -5.20 9.59
N ARG A 124 21.64 -3.94 9.53
CA ARG A 124 20.84 -2.83 8.98
C ARG A 124 20.45 -3.03 7.52
N TYR A 125 21.24 -3.79 6.75
CA TYR A 125 20.98 -4.04 5.32
C TYR A 125 20.27 -5.36 5.06
N LEU A 126 20.05 -6.21 6.08
CA LEU A 126 19.36 -7.48 5.91
C LEU A 126 17.84 -7.29 5.85
N PRO A 127 17.16 -7.76 4.80
CA PRO A 127 15.70 -7.72 4.74
C PRO A 127 15.11 -8.63 5.82
N ALA A 128 14.13 -8.15 6.59
CA ALA A 128 13.38 -9.00 7.52
C ALA A 128 12.78 -10.27 6.85
N PRO A 129 12.27 -10.23 5.59
CA PRO A 129 11.76 -11.42 4.93
C PRO A 129 12.79 -12.52 4.69
N SER A 130 14.09 -12.20 4.64
CA SER A 130 15.16 -13.18 4.41
C SER A 130 15.28 -14.20 5.53
N PHE A 131 14.77 -13.89 6.73
CA PHE A 131 14.79 -14.80 7.86
C PHE A 131 13.65 -15.83 7.84
N ILE A 132 12.59 -15.60 7.05
CA ILE A 132 11.42 -16.50 7.02
C ILE A 132 11.85 -17.96 6.74
N PRO A 133 12.64 -18.27 5.70
CA PRO A 133 13.01 -19.67 5.42
C PRO A 133 13.90 -20.30 6.50
N ILE A 134 14.84 -19.54 7.06
CA ILE A 134 15.77 -20.02 8.09
C ILE A 134 15.02 -20.32 9.39
N LEU A 135 14.10 -19.42 9.78
CA LEU A 135 13.25 -19.61 10.96
C LEU A 135 12.31 -20.79 10.77
N LEU A 136 11.72 -20.96 9.58
CA LEU A 136 10.91 -22.15 9.27
C LEU A 136 11.73 -23.44 9.30
N MET A 137 12.98 -23.43 8.84
CA MET A 137 13.88 -24.59 8.92
C MET A 137 14.22 -24.95 10.36
N TRP A 138 14.47 -23.96 11.21
CA TRP A 138 14.87 -24.19 12.60
C TRP A 138 13.69 -24.58 13.49
N PHE A 139 12.59 -23.83 13.40
CA PHE A 139 11.44 -23.95 14.30
C PHE A 139 10.33 -24.85 13.74
N GLY A 140 10.40 -25.23 12.47
CA GLY A 140 9.34 -25.98 11.78
C GLY A 140 8.09 -25.13 11.51
N THR A 141 7.08 -25.71 10.86
CA THR A 141 5.80 -25.06 10.59
C THR A 141 4.84 -25.08 11.78
N GLY A 142 5.22 -25.72 12.89
CA GLY A 142 4.42 -25.72 14.13
C GLY A 142 3.01 -26.28 13.97
N GLU A 143 2.77 -27.20 13.03
CA GLU A 143 1.46 -27.86 12.90
C GLU A 143 1.28 -28.89 14.01
N ALA A 144 0.61 -28.45 15.08
CA ALA A 144 -0.05 -29.26 16.10
C ALA A 144 -1.40 -28.60 16.47
#